data_AF-A1K745-F1
#
_entry.id   AF-A1K745-F1
#
_cell.length_a   1.000
_cell.length_b   1.000
_cell.length_c   1.000
_cell.angle_alpha   90.00
_cell.angle_beta   90.00
_cell.angle_gamma   90.00
#
_symmetry.space_group_name_H-M   'P 1'
#
loop_
_entity.id
_entity.type
_entity.pdbx_description
1 polymer ?
#
loop_
_entity_poly.entity_id
_entity_poly.type
_entity_poly.pdbx_seq_one_letter_code
_entity_poly.pdbx_strand_id
1 'polypeptide(L)'
;MPTPAEAAQWAPERILELAQAKAALHRELDAMRSEFASVKHQLEWFRRQLFGQKSEKRAIAPSPAQMHLGELPIPASQPEVPGKTVAGHTRRAPRTDFAQDKDESALFFDEARVPVETIALANPEIEGLAPEQFEVIGEKVSHRLAQRPGSYVILKYVRPLIKRRDSIRPVIPVSGGAQRSTRCRNSGKETRQLWPSQSRVAVR
;
A
#
# COMPACT_ATOMS: atom_id res chain seq x y z
N MET A 1 1.12 -10.11 -59.93
CA MET A 1 -0.33 -10.20 -60.17
C MET A 1 -0.51 -10.72 -61.59
N PRO A 2 -1.39 -11.70 -61.82
CA PRO A 2 -1.64 -12.22 -63.16
C PRO A 2 -2.17 -11.09 -64.05
N THR A 3 -1.74 -11.09 -65.32
CA THR A 3 -2.20 -10.11 -66.29
C THR A 3 -3.65 -10.42 -66.71
N PRO A 4 -4.45 -9.44 -67.15
CA PRO A 4 -5.84 -9.69 -67.55
C PRO A 4 -5.97 -10.70 -68.69
N ALA A 5 -4.96 -10.79 -69.58
CA ALA A 5 -4.91 -11.78 -70.65
C ALA A 5 -4.72 -13.22 -70.12
N GLU A 6 -3.90 -13.40 -69.08
CA GLU A 6 -3.70 -14.71 -68.42
C GLU A 6 -4.91 -15.10 -67.58
N ALA A 7 -5.58 -14.14 -66.93
CA ALA A 7 -6.79 -14.38 -66.15
C ALA A 7 -7.97 -14.82 -67.04
N ALA A 8 -8.03 -14.35 -68.29
CA ALA A 8 -9.05 -14.76 -69.26
C ALA A 8 -8.92 -16.24 -69.69
N GLN A 9 -7.76 -16.87 -69.47
CA GLN A 9 -7.51 -18.28 -69.81
C GLN A 9 -7.78 -19.24 -68.64
N TRP A 10 -8.20 -18.73 -67.47
CA TRP A 10 -8.42 -19.57 -66.30
C TRP A 10 -9.70 -20.37 -66.41
N ALA A 11 -9.62 -21.65 -66.03
CA ALA A 11 -10.79 -22.51 -65.91
C ALA A 11 -11.78 -21.94 -64.87
N PRO A 12 -13.09 -22.10 -65.07
CA PRO A 12 -14.11 -21.59 -64.14
C PRO A 12 -13.97 -22.18 -62.73
N GLU A 13 -13.51 -23.42 -62.62
CA GLU A 13 -13.20 -24.08 -61.33
C GLU A 13 -12.13 -23.30 -60.55
N ARG A 14 -11.07 -22.86 -61.24
CA ARG A 14 -9.99 -22.09 -60.62
C ARG A 14 -10.47 -20.74 -60.12
N ILE A 15 -11.40 -20.10 -60.84
CA ILE A 15 -12.00 -18.83 -60.43
C ILE A 15 -12.84 -19.03 -59.15
N LEU A 16 -13.59 -20.13 -59.07
CA LEU A 16 -14.37 -20.48 -57.87
C LEU A 16 -13.46 -20.75 -56.67
N GLU A 17 -12.38 -21.53 -56.84
CA GLU A 17 -11.38 -21.77 -55.79
C GLU A 17 -10.79 -20.46 -55.26
N LEU A 18 -10.40 -19.54 -56.15
CA LEU A 18 -9.85 -18.24 -55.76
C LEU A 18 -10.89 -17.35 -55.06
N ALA A 19 -12.15 -17.38 -55.50
CA ALA A 19 -13.24 -16.67 -54.83
C ALA A 19 -13.49 -17.24 -53.43
N GLN A 20 -13.47 -18.57 -53.27
CA GLN A 20 -13.60 -19.23 -51.98
C GLN A 20 -12.41 -18.93 -51.06
N ALA A 21 -11.18 -18.99 -51.56
CA ALA A 21 -9.97 -18.65 -50.82
C ALA A 21 -9.97 -17.18 -50.38
N LYS A 22 -10.40 -16.26 -51.26
CA LYS A 22 -10.59 -14.85 -50.91
C LYS A 22 -11.64 -14.70 -49.82
N ALA A 23 -12.78 -15.37 -49.92
CA ALA A 23 -13.82 -15.32 -48.89
C ALA A 23 -13.33 -15.89 -47.55
N ALA A 24 -12.56 -16.98 -47.55
CA ALA A 24 -11.95 -17.54 -46.36
C ALA A 24 -10.99 -16.55 -45.69
N LEU A 25 -10.09 -15.94 -46.46
CA LEU A 25 -9.18 -14.90 -45.97
C LEU A 25 -9.91 -13.70 -45.36
N HIS A 26 -11.02 -13.25 -45.95
CA HIS A 26 -11.80 -12.15 -45.37
C HIS A 26 -12.41 -12.55 -44.03
N ARG A 27 -12.94 -13.78 -43.92
CA ARG A 27 -13.48 -14.29 -42.65
C ARG A 27 -12.40 -14.35 -41.56
N GLU A 28 -11.20 -14.81 -41.89
CA GLU A 28 -10.07 -14.84 -40.95
C GLU A 28 -9.65 -13.43 -40.50
N LEU A 29 -9.59 -12.48 -41.45
CA LEU A 29 -9.29 -11.08 -41.11
C LEU A 29 -10.35 -10.46 -40.20
N ASP A 30 -11.62 -10.74 -40.46
CA ASP A 30 -12.72 -10.24 -39.63
C ASP A 30 -12.72 -10.89 -38.24
N ALA A 31 -12.43 -12.20 -38.15
CA ALA A 31 -12.26 -12.89 -36.88
C ALA A 31 -11.12 -12.27 -36.05
N MET A 32 -9.93 -12.12 -36.65
CA MET A 32 -8.76 -11.51 -35.99
C MET A 32 -9.04 -10.06 -35.55
N ARG A 33 -9.75 -9.28 -36.38
CA ARG A 33 -10.16 -7.91 -36.02
C ARG A 33 -11.13 -7.89 -34.84
N SER A 34 -12.06 -8.84 -34.78
CA SER A 34 -13.01 -8.97 -33.67
C SER A 34 -12.31 -9.33 -32.36
N GLU A 35 -11.35 -10.25 -32.40
CA GLU A 35 -10.53 -10.63 -31.24
C GLU A 35 -9.68 -9.46 -30.76
N PHE A 36 -9.03 -8.74 -31.68
CA PHE A 36 -8.23 -7.58 -31.34
C PHE A 36 -9.06 -6.45 -30.73
N ALA A 37 -10.27 -6.22 -31.23
CA ALA A 37 -11.21 -5.25 -30.66
C ALA A 37 -11.66 -5.67 -29.26
N SER A 38 -11.97 -6.96 -29.07
CA SER A 38 -12.30 -7.56 -27.76
C SER A 38 -11.18 -7.35 -26.74
N VAL A 39 -9.95 -7.74 -27.09
CA VAL A 39 -8.78 -7.61 -26.20
C VAL A 39 -8.49 -6.15 -25.87
N LYS A 40 -8.56 -5.26 -26.87
CA LYS A 40 -8.42 -3.81 -26.63
C LYS A 40 -9.48 -3.27 -25.68
N HIS A 41 -10.73 -3.71 -25.83
CA HIS A 41 -11.81 -3.32 -24.94
C HIS A 41 -11.57 -3.82 -23.51
N GLN A 42 -11.12 -5.06 -23.34
CA GLN A 42 -10.75 -5.60 -22.04
C GLN A 42 -9.62 -4.81 -21.39
N LEU A 43 -8.56 -4.49 -22.14
CA LEU A 43 -7.45 -3.67 -21.63
C LEU A 43 -7.92 -2.28 -21.23
N GLU A 44 -8.72 -1.63 -22.05
CA GLU A 44 -9.28 -0.31 -21.74
C GLU A 44 -10.18 -0.37 -20.51
N TRP A 45 -10.99 -1.41 -20.38
CA TRP A 45 -11.80 -1.68 -19.18
C TRP A 45 -10.93 -1.86 -17.93
N PHE A 46 -9.88 -2.68 -17.99
CA PHE A 46 -8.94 -2.87 -16.88
C PHE A 46 -8.20 -1.58 -16.52
N ARG A 47 -7.78 -0.80 -17.54
CA ARG A 47 -7.11 0.50 -17.33
C ARG A 47 -8.05 1.49 -16.64
N ARG A 48 -9.32 1.53 -17.01
CA ARG A 48 -10.34 2.34 -16.29
C ARG A 48 -10.57 1.85 -14.87
N GLN A 49 -10.52 0.56 -14.62
CA GLN A 49 -10.73 0.01 -13.28
C GLN A 49 -9.54 0.25 -12.34
N LEU A 50 -8.30 0.12 -12.84
CA LEU A 50 -7.07 0.27 -12.05
C LEU A 50 -6.60 1.72 -11.96
N PHE A 51 -6.77 2.49 -13.04
CA PHE A 51 -6.21 3.83 -13.21
C PHE A 51 -7.26 4.89 -13.61
N GLY A 52 -8.55 4.56 -13.55
CA GLY A 52 -9.60 5.53 -13.87
C GLY A 52 -9.64 6.73 -12.93
N GLN A 53 -10.28 7.80 -13.40
CA GLN A 53 -10.47 9.03 -12.64
C GLN A 53 -11.29 8.77 -11.36
N LYS A 54 -10.58 8.74 -10.22
CA LYS A 54 -11.07 8.73 -8.83
C LYS A 54 -11.53 7.36 -8.31
N SER A 55 -10.59 6.61 -7.73
CA SER A 55 -10.87 5.59 -6.71
C SER A 55 -11.64 6.11 -5.48
N GLU A 56 -11.85 7.43 -5.39
CA GLU A 56 -12.60 8.12 -4.34
C GLU A 56 -14.12 8.21 -4.60
N LYS A 57 -14.58 7.93 -5.82
CA LYS A 57 -16.02 8.03 -6.19
C LYS A 57 -16.61 6.68 -6.58
N ARG A 58 -16.48 5.67 -5.73
CA ARG A 58 -17.39 4.52 -5.80
C ARG A 58 -18.73 4.91 -5.17
N ALA A 59 -19.61 5.53 -5.95
CA ALA A 59 -21.03 5.57 -5.59
C ALA A 59 -21.58 4.15 -5.76
N ILE A 60 -21.49 3.37 -4.69
CA ILE A 60 -22.23 2.10 -4.56
C ILE A 60 -23.70 2.45 -4.77
N ALA A 61 -24.37 1.74 -5.68
CA ALA A 61 -25.79 1.96 -5.92
C ALA A 61 -26.55 1.85 -4.57
N PRO A 62 -27.43 2.82 -4.23
CA PRO A 62 -28.09 2.83 -2.94
C PRO A 62 -28.84 1.52 -2.70
N SER A 63 -28.67 0.93 -1.52
CA SER A 63 -29.68 0.01 -1.02
C SER A 63 -30.98 0.79 -0.88
N PRO A 64 -32.11 0.34 -1.45
CA PRO A 64 -33.39 1.05 -1.32
C PRO A 64 -33.89 1.10 0.13
N ALA A 65 -33.26 0.36 1.05
CA ALA A 65 -33.57 0.36 2.47
C ALA A 65 -32.82 1.42 3.29
N GLN A 66 -31.82 2.11 2.72
CA GLN A 66 -30.96 3.03 3.48
C GLN A 66 -30.85 4.39 2.78
N MET A 67 -31.35 5.44 3.45
CA MET A 67 -31.16 6.83 2.99
C MET A 67 -29.69 7.24 3.17
N HIS A 68 -29.16 8.03 2.24
CA HIS A 68 -27.79 8.53 2.31
C HIS A 68 -27.68 9.72 3.28
N LEU A 69 -26.50 9.88 3.91
CA LEU A 69 -26.19 11.03 4.76
C LEU A 69 -26.14 12.30 3.92
N GLY A 70 -27.26 13.01 3.86
CA GLY A 70 -27.49 14.20 3.00
C GLY A 70 -28.88 14.24 2.35
N GLU A 71 -29.63 13.13 2.39
CA GLU A 71 -30.97 12.99 1.82
C GLU A 71 -32.10 13.37 2.81
N LEU A 72 -31.77 14.19 3.81
CA LEU A 72 -32.80 14.78 4.66
C LEU A 72 -33.66 15.71 3.79
N PRO A 73 -34.99 15.78 3.99
CA PRO A 73 -35.84 16.73 3.28
C PRO A 73 -35.39 18.15 3.65
N ILE A 74 -34.57 18.75 2.79
CA ILE A 74 -34.20 20.16 2.93
C ILE A 74 -35.44 20.93 2.43
N PRO A 75 -36.08 21.78 3.27
CA PRO A 75 -37.18 22.60 2.82
C PRO A 75 -36.71 23.47 1.64
N ALA A 76 -37.59 23.65 0.65
CA ALA A 76 -37.30 24.38 -0.59
C ALA A 76 -36.57 25.71 -0.31
N SER A 77 -35.43 25.87 -0.98
CA SER A 77 -34.53 27.02 -1.04
C SER A 77 -35.05 28.31 -0.41
N GLN A 78 -34.39 28.78 0.65
CA GLN A 78 -34.46 30.17 1.06
C GLN A 78 -33.90 31.09 -0.05
N PRO A 79 -34.45 32.30 -0.23
CA PRO A 79 -33.95 33.24 -1.24
C PRO A 79 -32.49 33.61 -0.96
N GLU A 80 -31.72 33.70 -2.04
CA GLU A 80 -30.28 33.92 -2.03
C GLU A 80 -29.96 35.31 -1.43
N VAL A 81 -29.44 35.32 -0.21
CA VAL A 81 -28.90 36.53 0.42
C VAL A 81 -27.63 36.96 -0.31
N PRO A 82 -27.44 38.25 -0.64
CA PRO A 82 -26.27 38.71 -1.37
C PRO A 82 -25.00 38.38 -0.56
N GLY A 83 -24.15 37.53 -1.14
CA GLY A 83 -22.91 37.08 -0.54
C GLY A 83 -21.92 38.23 -0.35
N LYS A 84 -21.23 38.26 0.80
CA LYS A 84 -20.13 39.20 1.05
C LYS A 84 -18.83 38.61 0.49
N THR A 85 -18.17 39.32 -0.41
CA THR A 85 -16.88 38.93 -0.96
C THR A 85 -15.81 38.99 0.13
N VAL A 86 -15.25 37.83 0.48
CA VAL A 86 -14.13 37.71 1.43
C VAL A 86 -12.82 37.64 0.64
N ALA A 87 -11.82 38.42 1.04
CA ALA A 87 -10.51 38.44 0.41
C ALA A 87 -9.82 37.07 0.49
N GLY A 88 -9.17 36.65 -0.60
CA GLY A 88 -8.44 35.38 -0.67
C GLY A 88 -7.33 35.29 0.37
N HIS A 89 -7.30 34.21 1.15
CA HIS A 89 -6.25 33.96 2.13
C HIS A 89 -5.06 33.26 1.47
N THR A 90 -3.84 33.75 1.70
CA THR A 90 -2.61 33.09 1.23
C THR A 90 -2.00 32.30 2.38
N ARG A 91 -1.82 30.99 2.19
CA ARG A 91 -1.08 30.13 3.14
C ARG A 91 0.39 30.07 2.71
N ARG A 92 1.30 30.10 3.69
CA ARG A 92 2.71 29.74 3.43
C ARG A 92 2.80 28.26 3.08
N ALA A 93 3.62 27.94 2.09
CA ALA A 93 4.03 26.57 1.84
C ALA A 93 4.74 26.02 3.09
N PRO A 94 4.46 24.78 3.50
CA PRO A 94 5.13 24.17 4.63
C PRO A 94 6.62 24.06 4.30
N ARG A 95 7.45 24.72 5.10
CA ARG A 95 8.90 24.55 5.05
C ARG A 95 9.20 23.31 5.89
N THR A 96 9.44 22.18 5.24
CA THR A 96 9.96 20.99 5.92
C THR A 96 11.46 21.17 6.06
N ASP A 97 11.93 21.51 7.26
CA ASP A 97 13.37 21.56 7.58
C ASP A 97 14.00 20.14 7.64
N PHE A 98 13.27 19.10 7.21
CA PHE A 98 13.65 17.68 7.27
C PHE A 98 14.26 17.15 5.96
N ALA A 99 14.69 18.02 5.05
CA ALA A 99 15.16 17.61 3.72
C ALA A 99 16.63 17.16 3.67
N GLN A 100 17.38 17.33 4.75
CA GLN A 100 18.77 16.89 4.88
C GLN A 100 18.88 16.03 6.12
N ASP A 101 19.75 15.02 6.05
CA ASP A 101 20.11 14.07 7.11
C ASP A 101 19.25 12.81 7.13
N LYS A 102 19.55 11.97 6.13
CA LYS A 102 19.16 10.56 6.04
C LYS A 102 20.08 9.62 6.85
N ASP A 103 21.09 10.18 7.48
CA ASP A 103 21.98 9.46 8.37
C ASP A 103 21.39 9.48 9.78
N GLU A 104 21.64 8.43 10.57
CA GLU A 104 21.05 8.20 11.90
C GLU A 104 21.31 9.31 12.94
N SER A 105 21.96 10.41 12.53
CA SER A 105 22.24 11.65 13.25
C SER A 105 21.04 12.60 13.37
N ALA A 106 19.93 12.37 12.67
CA ALA A 106 18.73 13.23 12.76
C ALA A 106 17.70 12.73 13.80
N LEU A 107 18.14 12.09 14.88
CA LEU A 107 17.26 11.84 16.02
C LEU A 107 16.89 13.20 16.64
N PHE A 108 15.61 13.44 16.89
CA PHE A 108 15.11 14.69 17.50
C PHE A 108 15.65 14.94 18.93
N PHE A 109 16.34 13.96 19.52
CA PHE A 109 16.81 14.01 20.89
C PHE A 109 18.31 13.74 20.98
N ASP A 110 18.96 14.41 21.93
CA ASP A 110 20.37 14.16 22.25
C ASP A 110 20.46 12.94 23.17
N GLU A 111 21.17 11.88 22.73
CA GLU A 111 21.42 10.68 23.53
C GLU A 111 22.14 10.98 24.86
N ALA A 112 22.92 12.08 24.91
CA ALA A 112 23.60 12.53 26.12
C ALA A 112 22.66 13.18 27.15
N ARG A 113 21.49 13.69 26.72
CA ARG A 113 20.55 14.43 27.57
C ARG A 113 19.36 13.59 28.01
N VAL A 114 18.92 12.65 27.18
CA VAL A 114 17.76 11.79 27.46
C VAL A 114 18.21 10.34 27.59
N PRO A 115 17.93 9.67 28.74
CA PRO A 115 18.27 8.27 28.91
C PRO A 115 17.61 7.38 27.86
N VAL A 116 18.40 6.51 27.23
CA VAL A 116 17.94 5.54 26.23
C VAL A 116 18.06 4.12 26.79
N GLU A 117 16.95 3.38 26.82
CA GLU A 117 16.92 1.98 27.21
C GLU A 117 16.76 1.08 25.99
N THR A 118 17.73 0.20 25.77
CA THR A 118 17.73 -0.72 24.63
C THR A 118 16.99 -2.01 24.98
N ILE A 119 15.94 -2.32 24.23
CA ILE A 119 15.13 -3.54 24.35
C ILE A 119 15.33 -4.38 23.08
N ALA A 120 15.96 -5.54 23.22
CA ALA A 120 16.10 -6.51 22.14
C ALA A 120 14.76 -7.21 21.89
N LEU A 121 14.24 -7.12 20.67
CA LEU A 121 12.97 -7.72 20.29
C LEU A 121 13.19 -8.98 19.45
N ALA A 122 12.68 -10.11 19.92
CA ALA A 122 12.72 -11.37 19.18
C ALA A 122 12.01 -11.21 17.82
N ASN A 123 12.60 -11.81 16.79
CA ASN A 123 11.99 -11.84 15.47
C ASN A 123 11.14 -13.12 15.36
N PRO A 124 9.80 -13.03 15.20
CA PRO A 124 8.93 -14.20 15.10
C PRO A 124 9.26 -15.09 13.90
N GLU A 125 9.98 -14.58 12.90
CA GLU A 125 10.39 -15.35 11.72
C GLU A 125 11.61 -16.24 11.96
N ILE A 126 12.31 -16.03 13.09
CA ILE A 126 13.41 -16.88 13.60
C ILE A 126 12.85 -17.98 14.52
N GLU A 127 11.71 -17.76 15.18
CA GLU A 127 11.07 -18.73 16.07
C GLU A 127 10.67 -19.99 15.27
N GLY A 128 11.56 -20.99 15.27
CA GLY A 128 11.40 -22.26 14.56
C GLY A 128 12.40 -22.53 13.42
N LEU A 129 13.32 -21.61 13.13
CA LEU A 129 14.39 -21.84 12.14
C LEU A 129 15.70 -22.20 12.83
N ALA A 130 16.42 -23.18 12.28
CA ALA A 130 17.78 -23.48 12.72
C ALA A 130 18.74 -22.33 12.33
N PRO A 131 19.79 -22.05 13.12
CA PRO A 131 20.73 -20.96 12.85
C PRO A 131 21.43 -21.07 11.49
N GLU A 132 21.51 -22.27 10.91
CA GLU A 132 22.08 -22.51 9.58
C GLU A 132 21.16 -22.11 8.41
N GLN A 133 19.90 -21.79 8.67
CA GLN A 133 18.91 -21.53 7.61
C GLN A 133 18.74 -20.03 7.32
N PHE A 134 19.33 -19.16 8.13
CA PHE A 134 19.20 -17.72 7.98
C PHE A 134 20.50 -16.97 8.29
N GLU A 135 20.61 -15.76 7.71
CA GLU A 135 21.71 -14.83 7.92
C GLU A 135 21.14 -13.49 8.41
N VAL A 136 21.74 -12.89 9.43
CA VAL A 136 21.33 -11.57 9.93
C VAL A 136 21.98 -10.50 9.07
N ILE A 137 21.18 -9.78 8.28
CA ILE A 137 21.67 -8.76 7.33
C ILE A 137 21.90 -7.43 8.04
N GLY A 138 21.07 -7.12 9.04
CA GLY A 138 21.14 -5.84 9.74
C GLY A 138 20.08 -5.74 10.83
N GLU A 139 19.91 -4.53 11.35
CA GLU A 139 19.00 -4.27 12.46
C GLU A 139 17.98 -3.20 12.07
N LYS A 140 16.72 -3.42 12.47
CA LYS A 140 15.68 -2.42 12.39
C LYS A 140 15.49 -1.80 13.77
N VAL A 141 15.87 -0.54 13.90
CA VAL A 141 15.76 0.23 15.14
C VAL A 141 14.47 1.05 15.14
N SER A 142 13.79 1.12 16.28
CA SER A 142 12.63 1.99 16.48
C SER A 142 12.66 2.62 17.87
N HIS A 143 12.51 3.94 17.94
CA HIS A 143 12.52 4.69 19.19
C HIS A 143 11.08 5.02 19.65
N ARG A 144 10.81 4.90 20.95
CA ARG A 144 9.54 5.36 21.57
C ARG A 144 9.80 6.14 22.84
N LEU A 145 9.09 7.25 23.02
CA LEU A 145 9.13 8.02 24.26
C LEU A 145 8.24 7.35 25.33
N ALA A 146 8.83 7.06 26.49
CA ALA A 146 8.15 6.58 27.67
C ALA A 146 8.23 7.63 28.79
N GLN A 147 7.14 7.81 29.52
CA GLN A 147 7.07 8.71 30.67
C GLN A 147 7.31 7.94 31.96
N ARG A 148 8.25 8.41 32.78
CA ARG A 148 8.46 7.99 34.16
C ARG A 148 8.04 9.14 35.08
N PRO A 149 7.61 8.87 36.32
CA PRO A 149 7.37 9.94 37.28
C PRO A 149 8.65 10.77 37.44
N GLY A 150 8.62 12.02 36.99
CA GLY A 150 9.74 12.97 37.06
C GLY A 150 10.78 12.90 35.93
N SER A 151 10.63 12.04 34.91
CA SER A 151 11.58 12.00 33.79
C SER A 151 11.01 11.36 32.52
N TYR A 152 11.67 11.60 31.38
CA TYR A 152 11.38 10.92 30.13
C TYR A 152 12.50 9.94 29.81
N VAL A 153 12.14 8.77 29.28
CA VAL A 153 13.08 7.74 28.84
C VAL A 153 12.71 7.32 27.43
N ILE A 154 13.70 7.09 26.58
CA ILE A 154 13.48 6.63 25.22
C ILE A 154 13.74 5.13 25.19
N LEU A 155 12.74 4.37 24.75
CA LEU A 155 12.85 2.93 24.52
C LEU A 155 13.34 2.72 23.09
N LYS A 156 14.57 2.20 22.94
CA LYS A 156 15.18 1.79 21.67
C LYS A 156 14.89 0.31 21.45
N TYR A 157 13.95 0.01 20.57
CA TYR A 157 13.65 -1.35 20.15
C TYR A 157 14.58 -1.74 19.01
N VAL A 158 15.36 -2.80 19.21
CA VAL A 158 16.27 -3.36 18.20
C VAL A 158 15.72 -4.71 17.77
N ARG A 159 15.43 -4.87 16.48
CA ARG A 159 14.98 -6.15 15.91
C ARG A 159 15.93 -6.60 14.79
N PRO A 160 16.44 -7.84 14.79
CA PRO A 160 17.29 -8.34 13.72
C PRO A 160 16.49 -8.58 12.43
N LEU A 161 17.04 -8.12 11.31
CA LEU A 161 16.58 -8.38 9.95
C LEU A 161 17.28 -9.61 9.40
N ILE A 162 16.51 -10.60 8.97
CA ILE A 162 17.04 -11.87 8.49
C ILE A 162 16.83 -12.05 7.00
N LYS A 163 17.82 -12.68 6.36
CA LYS A 163 17.68 -13.35 5.07
C LYS A 163 17.50 -14.83 5.34
N ARG A 164 16.46 -15.46 4.81
CA ARG A 164 16.44 -16.92 4.71
C ARG A 164 17.28 -17.35 3.52
N ARG A 165 18.12 -18.38 3.67
CA ARG A 165 19.00 -18.85 2.58
C ARG A 165 18.20 -19.38 1.39
N ASP A 166 17.00 -19.89 1.63
CA ASP A 166 16.09 -20.42 0.59
C ASP A 166 15.39 -19.32 -0.22
N SER A 167 15.37 -18.07 0.28
CA SER A 167 14.63 -16.98 -0.35
C SER A 167 15.56 -15.85 -0.78
N ILE A 168 15.52 -15.49 -2.06
CA ILE A 168 16.28 -14.35 -2.61
C ILE A 168 15.88 -13.01 -1.96
N ARG A 169 14.63 -12.88 -1.50
CA ARG A 169 14.14 -11.65 -0.88
C ARG A 169 14.39 -11.65 0.64
N PRO A 170 14.96 -10.57 1.19
CA PRO A 170 15.02 -10.40 2.63
C PRO A 170 13.61 -10.28 3.19
N VAL A 171 13.33 -10.98 4.29
CA VAL A 171 12.03 -10.90 4.95
C VAL A 171 12.06 -9.66 5.83
N ILE A 172 11.16 -8.72 5.55
CA ILE A 172 11.01 -7.51 6.36
C ILE A 172 10.01 -7.86 7.44
N PRO A 173 10.42 -7.89 8.72
CA PRO A 173 9.52 -8.24 9.79
C PRO A 173 8.41 -7.18 9.82
N VAL A 174 7.18 -7.65 9.67
CA VAL A 174 5.99 -6.81 9.78
C VAL A 174 6.13 -6.03 11.09
N SER A 175 6.13 -4.70 10.98
CA SER A 175 6.06 -3.84 12.15
C SER A 175 4.70 -4.09 12.78
N GLY A 176 4.68 -4.99 13.78
CA GLY A 176 3.49 -5.31 14.57
C GLY A 176 2.80 -4.00 14.89
N GLY A 177 1.56 -3.88 14.39
CA GLY A 177 0.76 -2.67 14.50
C GLY A 177 0.84 -2.15 15.92
N ALA A 178 1.00 -0.84 16.05
CA ALA A 178 1.08 -0.15 17.33
C ALA A 178 0.04 -0.74 18.28
N GLN A 179 0.49 -1.57 19.23
CA GLN A 179 -0.32 -1.96 20.37
C GLN A 179 -0.58 -0.64 21.08
N ARG A 180 -1.76 -0.08 20.82
CA ARG A 180 -2.32 1.07 21.50
C ARG A 180 -2.21 0.72 22.97
N SER A 181 -1.27 1.36 23.68
CA SER A 181 -1.26 1.25 25.13
C SER A 181 -2.59 1.83 25.58
N THR A 182 -3.50 0.95 25.97
CA THR A 182 -4.69 1.36 26.71
C THR A 182 -4.17 2.16 27.89
N ARG A 183 -4.52 3.45 27.88
CA ARG A 183 -4.29 4.41 28.95
C ARG A 183 -4.50 3.71 30.29
N CYS A 184 -3.42 3.38 30.99
CA CYS A 184 -3.47 3.02 32.40
C CYS A 184 -3.96 4.26 33.14
N ARG A 185 -5.26 4.26 33.42
CA ARG A 185 -5.89 5.21 34.31
C ARG A 185 -5.28 4.92 35.67
N ASN A 186 -4.55 5.88 36.24
CA ASN A 186 -4.11 5.82 37.62
C ASN A 186 -5.35 5.64 38.52
N SER A 187 -5.65 4.41 38.88
CA SER A 187 -6.48 4.09 40.05
C SER A 187 -5.54 3.46 41.05
N GLY A 188 -5.10 4.28 42.01
CA GLY A 188 -4.38 3.79 43.16
C GLY A 188 -5.25 2.78 43.88
N LYS A 189 -4.88 1.49 43.80
CA LYS A 189 -5.05 0.49 44.84
C LYS A 189 -3.92 -0.52 44.69
N GLU A 190 -2.97 -0.33 45.60
CA GLU A 190 -2.05 -1.31 46.14
C GLU A 190 -2.49 -2.76 45.89
N THR A 191 -1.77 -3.46 45.02
CA THR A 191 -1.77 -4.92 44.95
C THR A 191 -0.34 -5.37 44.73
N ARG A 192 0.28 -5.89 45.80
CA ARG A 192 1.47 -6.73 45.72
C ARG A 192 1.22 -7.82 44.69
N GLN A 193 1.99 -7.86 43.62
CA GLN A 193 2.17 -9.06 42.83
C GLN A 193 3.66 -9.33 42.63
N LEU A 194 4.02 -10.55 42.99
CA LEU A 194 5.36 -11.09 43.05
C LEU A 194 6.01 -11.05 41.66
N TRP A 195 7.23 -10.50 41.61
CA TRP A 195 8.14 -10.77 40.50
C TRP A 195 8.63 -12.21 40.59
N PRO A 196 8.67 -12.99 39.50
CA PRO A 196 9.46 -14.20 39.47
C PRO A 196 10.95 -13.82 39.52
N SER A 197 11.63 -14.42 40.49
CA SER A 197 13.06 -14.34 40.78
C SER A 197 13.94 -14.36 39.53
N GLN A 198 14.71 -13.30 39.29
CA GLN A 198 15.82 -13.33 38.34
C GLN A 198 16.99 -14.10 38.96
N SER A 199 17.31 -15.24 38.37
CA SER A 199 18.56 -15.96 38.60
C SER A 199 19.74 -15.09 38.16
N ARG A 200 20.45 -14.51 39.14
CA ARG A 200 21.78 -13.92 38.91
C ARG A 200 22.75 -15.05 38.54
N VAL A 201 23.24 -15.04 37.30
CA VAL A 201 24.48 -15.74 36.97
C VAL A 201 25.62 -14.76 37.25
N ALA A 202 26.40 -15.05 38.28
CA ALA A 202 27.66 -14.38 38.57
C ALA A 202 28.73 -14.89 37.61
N VAL A 203 29.44 -13.96 36.94
CA VAL A 203 30.70 -14.27 36.27
C VAL A 203 31.80 -13.60 37.09
N ARG A 204 32.79 -14.43 37.42
CA ARG A 204 34.01 -14.12 38.19
C ARG A 204 34.95 -13.22 37.41
#